data_AF-A0A2H6N052-F1
#
_entry.id   AF-A0A2H6N052-F1
#
_cell.length_a   1.000
_cell.length_b   1.000
_cell.length_c   1.000
_cell.angle_alpha   90.00
_cell.angle_beta   90.00
_cell.angle_gamma   90.00
#
_symmetry.space_group_name_H-M   'P 1'
#
loop_
_entity.id
_entity.type
_entity.pdbx_description
1 polymer ?
#
loop_
_entity_poly.entity_id
_entity_poly.type
_entity_poly.pdbx_seq_one_letter_code
_entity_poly.pdbx_strand_id
1 'polypeptide(L)'
;MLKLEGNEFVKKNNYKKAIEKYTESIKLHKMECTTYTNRALCYLNMKQYKEAIVDCSEALKIDPKNVKAFYRRAQAYKELKDYKSSKADINSLLKIEPENGAAKKLQEELNKLLK
;
A
#
# COMPACT_ATOMS: atom_id res chain seq x y z
N MET A 1 -6.05 -11.04 18.65
CA MET A 1 -5.88 -11.42 17.23
C MET A 1 -4.67 -10.69 16.67
N LEU A 2 -3.70 -11.40 16.06
CA LEU A 2 -2.39 -10.86 15.66
C LEU A 2 -2.45 -9.60 14.79
N LYS A 3 -3.41 -9.52 13.85
CA LYS A 3 -3.67 -8.29 13.08
C LYS A 3 -4.00 -7.08 13.97
N LEU A 4 -4.79 -7.25 15.02
CA LEU A 4 -5.15 -6.16 15.94
C LEU A 4 -3.93 -5.69 16.73
N GLU A 5 -3.07 -6.61 17.17
CA GLU A 5 -1.78 -6.26 17.79
C GLU A 5 -0.90 -5.47 16.81
N GLY A 6 -0.84 -5.89 15.54
CA GLY A 6 -0.18 -5.14 14.49
C GLY A 6 -0.72 -3.72 14.35
N ASN A 7 -2.04 -3.54 14.35
CA ASN A 7 -2.67 -2.22 14.30
C ASN A 7 -2.30 -1.34 15.50
N GLU A 8 -2.22 -1.91 16.71
CA GLU A 8 -1.79 -1.17 17.91
C GLU A 8 -0.34 -0.71 17.82
N PHE A 9 0.55 -1.53 17.24
CA PHE A 9 1.91 -1.10 16.97
C PHE A 9 1.99 0.00 15.92
N VAL A 10 1.14 -0.03 14.87
CA VAL A 10 1.03 1.08 13.90
C VAL A 10 0.63 2.38 14.58
N LYS A 11 -0.37 2.36 15.47
CA LYS A 11 -0.79 3.57 16.22
C LYS A 11 0.34 4.15 17.07
N LYS A 12 1.26 3.30 17.54
CA LYS A 12 2.46 3.69 18.29
C LYS A 12 3.68 3.99 17.41
N ASN A 13 3.50 4.06 16.09
CA ASN A 13 4.56 4.21 15.08
C ASN A 13 5.67 3.15 15.15
N ASN A 14 5.40 1.99 15.78
CA ASN A 14 6.33 0.87 15.85
C ASN A 14 6.13 -0.05 14.65
N TYR A 15 6.54 0.41 13.48
CA TYR A 15 6.30 -0.29 12.22
C TYR A 15 6.99 -1.66 12.15
N LYS A 16 8.17 -1.81 12.76
CA LYS A 16 8.89 -3.08 12.81
C LYS A 16 8.08 -4.17 13.54
N LYS A 17 7.60 -3.88 14.76
CA LYS A 17 6.76 -4.83 15.50
C LYS A 17 5.42 -5.06 14.81
N ALA A 18 4.86 -4.04 14.17
CA ALA A 18 3.65 -4.20 13.37
C ALA A 18 3.86 -5.21 12.22
N ILE A 19 4.97 -5.10 11.48
CA ILE A 19 5.34 -6.03 10.40
C ILE A 19 5.48 -7.46 10.92
N GLU A 20 6.14 -7.66 12.07
CA GLU A 20 6.27 -8.98 12.71
C GLU A 20 4.89 -9.58 12.96
N LYS A 21 3.98 -8.82 13.60
CA LYS A 21 2.62 -9.26 13.90
C LYS A 21 1.75 -9.53 12.66
N TYR A 22 1.83 -8.70 11.64
CA TYR A 22 1.14 -8.98 10.38
C TYR A 22 1.71 -10.20 9.67
N THR A 23 3.02 -10.41 9.74
CA THR A 23 3.69 -11.58 9.14
C THR A 23 3.27 -12.88 9.83
N GLU A 24 3.24 -12.89 11.16
CA GLU A 24 2.66 -14.00 11.94
C GLU A 24 1.20 -14.23 11.55
N SER A 25 0.40 -13.15 11.45
CA SER A 25 -1.02 -13.24 11.07
C SER A 25 -1.21 -13.84 9.67
N ILE A 26 -0.37 -13.50 8.70
CA ILE A 26 -0.44 -14.03 7.33
C ILE A 26 -0.09 -15.52 7.30
N LYS A 27 0.91 -15.95 8.07
CA LYS A 27 1.30 -17.36 8.20
C LYS A 27 0.20 -18.23 8.82
N LEU A 28 -0.53 -17.68 9.80
CA LEU A 28 -1.42 -18.42 10.70
C LEU A 28 -2.90 -18.49 10.26
N HIS A 29 -3.22 -18.38 8.97
CA HIS A 29 -4.59 -18.34 8.45
C HIS A 29 -5.26 -16.96 8.44
N LYS A 30 -5.02 -16.24 7.35
CA LYS A 30 -6.04 -15.79 6.37
C LYS A 30 -5.33 -14.79 5.47
N MET A 31 -5.36 -15.05 4.16
CA MET A 31 -4.98 -14.07 3.14
C MET A 31 -6.02 -12.92 3.14
N GLU A 32 -6.01 -12.11 4.19
CA GLU A 32 -6.89 -10.95 4.28
C GLU A 32 -6.22 -9.79 3.58
N CYS A 33 -6.91 -9.22 2.57
CA CYS A 33 -6.47 -8.02 1.88
C CYS A 33 -6.06 -6.89 2.87
N THR A 34 -6.81 -6.75 3.97
CA THR A 34 -6.51 -5.74 5.01
C THR A 34 -5.17 -5.95 5.70
N THR A 35 -4.73 -7.19 5.92
CA THR A 35 -3.45 -7.48 6.58
C THR A 35 -2.28 -7.14 5.66
N TYR A 36 -2.35 -7.54 4.39
CA TYR A 36 -1.35 -7.17 3.39
C TYR A 36 -1.27 -5.67 3.20
N THR A 37 -2.40 -4.99 3.02
CA THR A 37 -2.38 -3.52 2.86
C THR A 37 -1.77 -2.84 4.09
N ASN A 38 -2.12 -3.26 5.32
CA ASN A 38 -1.57 -2.66 6.54
C ASN A 38 -0.07 -2.93 6.73
N ARG A 39 0.42 -4.10 6.34
CA ARG A 39 1.86 -4.39 6.34
C ARG A 39 2.60 -3.57 5.28
N ALA A 40 2.02 -3.39 4.09
CA ALA A 40 2.55 -2.50 3.05
C ALA A 40 2.68 -1.05 3.54
N LEU A 41 1.72 -0.54 4.33
CA LEU A 41 1.84 0.78 4.96
C LEU A 41 3.06 0.87 5.88
N CYS A 42 3.32 -0.17 6.66
CA CYS A 42 4.50 -0.21 7.53
C CYS A 42 5.79 -0.19 6.72
N TYR A 43 5.84 -0.99 5.65
CA TYR A 43 6.97 -0.99 4.72
C TYR A 43 7.21 0.37 4.07
N LEU A 44 6.16 1.09 3.63
CA LEU A 44 6.27 2.46 3.13
C LEU A 44 6.91 3.41 4.15
N ASN A 45 6.46 3.37 5.41
CA ASN A 45 7.01 4.21 6.47
C ASN A 45 8.47 3.86 6.80
N MET A 46 8.86 2.60 6.58
CA MET A 46 10.24 2.13 6.73
C MET A 46 11.07 2.27 5.46
N LYS A 47 10.55 2.90 4.39
CA LYS A 47 11.20 3.05 3.08
C LYS A 47 11.54 1.73 2.38
N GLN A 48 10.85 0.65 2.75
CA GLN A 48 10.95 -0.69 2.17
C GLN A 48 9.97 -0.81 0.99
N TYR A 49 10.24 -0.05 -0.08
CA TYR A 49 9.26 0.15 -1.15
C TYR A 49 8.98 -1.12 -1.96
N LYS A 50 9.97 -2.00 -2.15
CA LYS A 50 9.80 -3.24 -2.91
C LYS A 50 8.86 -4.20 -2.18
N GLU A 51 9.02 -4.33 -0.86
CA GLU A 51 8.17 -5.14 0.00
C GLU A 51 6.74 -4.57 0.07
N ALA A 52 6.59 -3.26 0.11
CA ALA A 52 5.29 -2.60 0.00
C ALA A 52 4.58 -2.95 -1.33
N ILE A 53 5.30 -2.97 -2.45
CA ILE A 53 4.76 -3.33 -3.77
C ILE A 53 4.27 -4.78 -3.78
N VAL A 54 5.06 -5.71 -3.24
CA VAL A 54 4.68 -7.12 -3.14
C VAL A 54 3.39 -7.27 -2.34
N ASP A 55 3.32 -6.69 -1.15
CA ASP A 55 2.14 -6.79 -0.30
C ASP A 55 0.90 -6.13 -0.93
N CYS A 56 1.02 -4.96 -1.54
CA CYS A 56 -0.11 -4.36 -2.25
C CYS A 56 -0.55 -5.18 -3.46
N SER A 57 0.38 -5.88 -4.13
CA SER A 57 0.03 -6.76 -5.25
C SER A 57 -0.72 -8.00 -4.78
N GLU A 58 -0.33 -8.61 -3.67
CA GLU A 58 -1.11 -9.69 -3.04
C GLU A 58 -2.49 -9.19 -2.59
N ALA A 59 -2.57 -8.00 -1.99
CA ALA A 59 -3.84 -7.39 -1.63
C ALA A 59 -4.78 -7.20 -2.83
N LEU A 60 -4.24 -6.79 -3.99
CA LEU A 60 -5.01 -6.60 -5.23
C LEU A 60 -5.38 -7.91 -5.93
N LYS A 61 -4.67 -9.02 -5.68
CA LYS A 61 -5.13 -10.36 -6.11
C LYS A 61 -6.38 -10.79 -5.33
N ILE A 62 -6.47 -10.41 -4.06
CA ILE A 62 -7.59 -10.76 -3.17
C ILE A 62 -8.78 -9.81 -3.40
N ASP A 63 -8.52 -8.51 -3.50
CA ASP A 63 -9.51 -7.47 -3.77
C ASP A 63 -9.01 -6.56 -4.91
N PRO A 64 -9.38 -6.86 -6.17
CA PRO A 64 -8.91 -6.12 -7.34
C PRO A 64 -9.35 -4.66 -7.39
N LYS A 65 -10.30 -4.24 -6.54
CA LYS A 65 -10.80 -2.86 -6.46
C LYS A 65 -10.31 -2.14 -5.21
N ASN A 66 -9.29 -2.67 -4.53
CA ASN A 66 -8.81 -2.08 -3.29
C ASN A 66 -8.07 -0.75 -3.51
N VAL A 67 -8.78 0.37 -3.30
CA VAL A 67 -8.27 1.74 -3.42
C VAL A 67 -7.02 1.98 -2.59
N LYS A 68 -6.96 1.46 -1.35
CA LYS A 68 -5.79 1.61 -0.46
C LYS A 68 -4.57 0.88 -1.00
N ALA A 69 -4.74 -0.31 -1.57
CA ALA A 69 -3.64 -1.07 -2.16
C ALA A 69 -3.10 -0.36 -3.41
N PHE A 70 -3.96 0.14 -4.30
CA PHE A 70 -3.53 0.94 -5.46
C PHE A 70 -2.75 2.18 -5.01
N TYR A 71 -3.28 2.95 -4.06
CA TYR A 71 -2.62 4.17 -3.61
C TYR A 71 -1.24 3.91 -2.99
N ARG A 72 -1.16 2.93 -2.08
CA ARG A 72 0.11 2.57 -1.41
C ARG A 72 1.14 2.03 -2.38
N ARG A 73 0.72 1.20 -3.35
CA ARG A 73 1.62 0.69 -4.40
C ARG A 73 2.10 1.80 -5.32
N ALA A 74 1.22 2.73 -5.69
CA ALA A 74 1.62 3.92 -6.45
C ALA A 74 2.64 4.78 -5.72
N GLN A 75 2.47 4.98 -4.41
CA GLN A 75 3.47 5.69 -3.59
C GLN A 75 4.82 4.97 -3.61
N ALA A 76 4.84 3.65 -3.43
CA ALA A 76 6.08 2.86 -3.48
C ALA A 76 6.77 2.96 -4.85
N TYR A 77 6.01 2.84 -5.95
CA TYR A 77 6.55 3.01 -7.30
C TYR A 77 7.12 4.42 -7.52
N LYS A 78 6.46 5.46 -7.02
CA LYS A 78 6.95 6.85 -7.12
C LYS A 78 8.30 7.01 -6.43
N GLU A 79 8.45 6.48 -5.22
CA GLU A 79 9.71 6.54 -4.46
C GLU A 79 10.84 5.77 -5.14
N LEU A 80 10.51 4.68 -5.85
CA LEU A 80 11.43 3.94 -6.71
C LEU A 80 11.66 4.58 -8.08
N LYS A 81 11.08 5.76 -8.33
CA LYS A 81 11.11 6.49 -9.61
C LYS A 81 10.49 5.75 -10.79
N ASP A 82 9.70 4.71 -10.53
CA ASP A 82 8.85 4.07 -11.54
C ASP A 82 7.54 4.85 -11.68
N TYR A 83 7.64 6.04 -12.28
CA TYR A 83 6.51 6.94 -12.44
C TYR A 83 5.44 6.38 -13.39
N LYS A 84 5.81 5.48 -14.31
CA LYS A 84 4.87 4.84 -15.23
C LYS A 84 3.95 3.88 -14.47
N SER A 85 4.51 2.97 -13.68
CA SER A 85 3.72 2.05 -12.86
C SER A 85 2.91 2.79 -11.80
N SER A 86 3.49 3.82 -11.18
CA SER A 86 2.78 4.69 -10.23
C SER A 86 1.53 5.33 -10.85
N LYS A 87 1.67 5.89 -12.07
CA LYS A 87 0.55 6.52 -12.79
C LYS A 87 -0.53 5.50 -13.17
N ALA A 88 -0.15 4.27 -13.54
CA ALA A 88 -1.10 3.20 -13.86
C ALA A 88 -1.98 2.83 -12.66
N ASP A 89 -1.39 2.72 -11.47
CA ASP A 89 -2.13 2.44 -10.23
C ASP A 89 -3.05 3.60 -9.85
N ILE A 90 -2.61 4.85 -9.99
CA ILE A 90 -3.43 6.03 -9.72
C ILE A 90 -4.60 6.15 -10.69
N ASN A 91 -4.39 5.84 -11.97
CA ASN A 91 -5.49 5.81 -12.94
C ASN A 91 -6.50 4.71 -12.60
N SER A 92 -6.05 3.54 -12.13
CA SER A 92 -6.93 2.46 -11.70
C SER A 92 -7.74 2.85 -10.45
N LEU A 93 -7.10 3.53 -9.50
CA LEU A 93 -7.75 4.10 -8.33
C LEU A 93 -8.83 5.12 -8.72
N LEU A 94 -8.50 6.10 -9.55
CA LEU A 94 -9.42 7.18 -9.95
C LEU A 94 -10.58 6.68 -10.82
N LYS A 95 -10.46 5.51 -11.47
CA LYS A 95 -11.61 4.85 -12.11
C LYS A 95 -12.64 4.35 -11.09
N ILE A 96 -12.21 4.03 -9.86
CA ILE A 96 -13.06 3.52 -8.79
C ILE A 96 -13.58 4.68 -7.93
N GLU A 97 -12.70 5.60 -7.55
CA GLU A 97 -13.03 6.81 -6.80
C GLU A 97 -12.55 8.06 -7.56
N PRO A 98 -13.34 8.58 -8.51
CA PRO A 98 -12.96 9.73 -9.33
C PRO A 98 -12.63 10.98 -8.52
N GLU A 99 -13.28 11.17 -7.37
CA GLU A 99 -13.11 12.33 -6.50
C GLU A 99 -12.07 12.15 -5.39
N ASN A 100 -11.24 11.11 -5.46
CA ASN A 100 -10.20 10.88 -4.46
C ASN A 100 -9.10 11.95 -4.55
N GLY A 101 -9.14 12.93 -3.64
CA GLY A 101 -8.23 14.07 -3.64
C GLY A 101 -6.76 13.72 -3.48
N ALA A 102 -6.43 12.69 -2.68
CA ALA A 102 -5.06 12.22 -2.51
C ALA A 102 -4.49 11.63 -3.81
N ALA A 103 -5.32 10.86 -4.53
CA ALA A 103 -4.95 10.31 -5.82
C ALA A 103 -4.82 11.39 -6.90
N LYS A 104 -5.72 12.37 -6.96
CA LYS A 104 -5.61 13.53 -7.88
C LYS A 104 -4.31 14.31 -7.66
N LYS A 105 -3.98 14.62 -6.39
CA LYS A 105 -2.72 15.30 -6.04
C LYS A 105 -1.49 14.52 -6.50
N LEU A 106 -1.46 13.21 -6.24
CA LEU A 106 -0.36 12.37 -6.68
C LEU A 106 -0.30 12.26 -8.22
N GLN A 107 -1.44 12.23 -8.91
CA GLN A 107 -1.48 12.26 -10.38
C GLN A 107 -0.84 13.53 -10.94
N GLU A 108 -1.11 14.69 -10.36
CA GLU A 108 -0.50 15.97 -10.75
C GLU A 108 1.02 15.98 -10.54
N GLU A 109 1.49 15.46 -9.41
CA GLU A 109 2.93 15.29 -9.15
C GLU A 109 3.59 14.41 -10.20
N LEU A 110 3.00 13.24 -10.50
CA LEU A 110 3.52 12.31 -11.51
C LEU A 110 3.54 12.92 -12.91
N ASN A 111 2.53 13.72 -13.27
CA ASN A 111 2.49 14.42 -14.55
C ASN A 111 3.61 15.46 -14.69
N LYS A 112 4.11 16.04 -13.59
CA LYS A 112 5.27 16.94 -13.61
C LYS A 112 6.58 16.16 -13.76
N LEU A 113 6.68 15.00 -13.13
CA LEU A 113 7.89 14.14 -13.15
C LEU A 113 8.10 13.38 -14.47
N LEU A 114 7.05 13.23 -15.28
CA LEU A 114 7.09 12.56 -16.58
C LEU A 114 7.24 13.51 -17.78
N LYS A 115 7.37 14.82 -17.53
CA LYS A 115 7.71 15.81 -18.55
C LYS A 115 9.22 15.91 -18.71
#